data_AF-A0A9J5VZG7-F1
#
_entry.id   AF-A0A9J5VZG7-F1
#
_cell.length_a   1.000
_cell.length_b   1.000
_cell.length_c   1.000
_cell.angle_alpha   90.00
_cell.angle_beta   90.00
_cell.angle_gamma   90.00
#
_symmetry.space_group_name_H-M   'P 1'
#
loop_
_entity.id
_entity.type
_entity.pdbx_description
1 polymer ?
#
loop_
_entity_poly.entity_id
_entity_poly.type
_entity_poly.pdbx_seq_one_letter_code
_entity_poly.pdbx_strand_id
1 'polypeptide(L)'
;MGLLPLIAAVLVLISEMHVVGQLFTGPHVMEDMVIALIKLGVAAGAVDDPTTAFPGGRTAADLASSRGRKGIAGYLAESDLTAHHQLLATSNNALDTIGAGLEAEKVFESAVQEIVPLNGTIDDDVSLKGSLASLRKSAHAAALIQAAFRARSFRQRQLTESRNDVSEDSLDLVALGSLNKVQKVNCFEDYLHSSATNIQQKYCGWKGRREFLKVHNRIVKIQAHVRGHQVRKQYKKFVWSVSILEKGILRWRRKKTGLRGIRPEKTSQKGILEPEKKDEYDYLSIGLKQKSAGVEKALARVQSMVRHPEARDQYMRLVAKFKSCKLDDGGREVNRSSSPV
;
A
#
# COMPACT_ATOMS: atom_id res chain seq x y z
N MET A 1 27.41 -14.24 -4.95
CA MET A 1 26.90 -15.63 -5.05
C MET A 1 26.29 -16.05 -3.72
N GLY A 2 25.00 -16.06 -3.40
CA GLY A 2 23.77 -15.48 -3.91
C GLY A 2 22.75 -15.75 -2.80
N LEU A 3 22.06 -14.73 -2.28
CA LEU A 3 21.07 -14.90 -1.19
C LEU A 3 19.73 -15.48 -1.71
N LEU A 4 19.52 -15.38 -3.03
CA LEU A 4 18.37 -15.89 -3.77
C LEU A 4 18.21 -17.43 -3.77
N PRO A 5 19.25 -18.26 -3.93
CA PRO A 5 19.11 -19.73 -3.88
C PRO A 5 18.70 -20.27 -2.50
N LEU A 6 18.99 -19.58 -1.40
CA LEU A 6 18.56 -19.99 -0.06
C LEU A 6 17.06 -19.72 0.18
N ILE A 7 16.56 -18.59 -0.33
CA ILE A 7 15.14 -18.25 -0.25
C ILE A 7 14.32 -19.15 -1.18
N ALA A 8 14.82 -19.41 -2.40
CA ALA A 8 14.21 -20.34 -3.34
C ALA A 8 14.22 -21.79 -2.82
N ALA A 9 15.31 -22.25 -2.20
CA ALA A 9 15.37 -23.59 -1.62
C ALA A 9 14.39 -23.78 -0.45
N VAL A 10 14.13 -22.73 0.35
CA VAL A 10 13.15 -22.79 1.45
C VAL A 10 11.71 -22.78 0.93
N LEU A 11 11.38 -21.99 -0.10
CA LEU A 11 10.06 -22.06 -0.75
C LEU A 11 9.82 -23.39 -1.48
N VAL A 12 10.85 -23.94 -2.13
CA VAL A 12 10.79 -25.27 -2.75
C VAL A 12 10.65 -26.35 -1.69
N LEU A 13 11.31 -26.27 -0.53
CA LEU A 13 11.09 -27.21 0.58
C LEU A 13 9.69 -27.10 1.20
N ILE A 14 9.12 -25.90 1.31
CA ILE A 14 7.75 -25.69 1.80
C ILE A 14 6.70 -26.20 0.78
N SER A 15 7.01 -26.11 -0.52
CA SER A 15 6.18 -26.68 -1.60
C SER A 15 6.37 -28.18 -1.83
N GLU A 16 7.56 -28.75 -1.67
CA GLU A 16 7.81 -30.21 -1.77
C GLU A 16 7.30 -30.96 -0.53
N MET A 17 7.20 -30.29 0.62
CA MET A 17 6.45 -30.80 1.77
C MET A 17 4.94 -30.95 1.49
N HIS A 18 4.43 -30.47 0.33
CA HIS A 18 3.07 -30.74 -0.14
C HIS A 18 2.90 -32.18 -0.64
N VAL A 19 3.98 -32.89 -0.99
CA VAL A 19 3.91 -34.21 -1.65
C VAL A 19 4.36 -35.36 -0.74
N VAL A 20 5.19 -35.12 0.29
CA VAL A 20 5.77 -36.22 1.11
C VAL A 20 5.48 -36.14 2.62
N GLY A 21 4.94 -35.05 3.14
CA GLY A 21 4.92 -34.77 4.59
C GLY A 21 3.65 -35.17 5.35
N GLN A 22 3.11 -36.39 5.17
CA GLN A 22 2.01 -36.88 6.02
C GLN A 22 2.44 -37.86 7.12
N LEU A 23 3.74 -38.19 7.18
CA LEU A 23 4.33 -38.92 8.29
C LEU A 23 5.49 -38.08 8.86
N PHE A 24 5.46 -37.81 10.17
CA PHE A 24 6.59 -37.30 10.96
C PHE A 24 6.85 -35.77 11.04
N THR A 25 5.90 -34.96 11.53
CA THR A 25 6.26 -33.68 12.18
C THR A 25 5.32 -33.35 13.35
N GLY A 26 5.80 -33.47 14.59
CA GLY A 26 5.06 -33.02 15.78
C GLY A 26 4.88 -31.48 15.80
N PRO A 27 3.86 -30.95 16.51
CA PRO A 27 3.57 -29.52 16.57
C PRO A 27 4.77 -28.69 17.08
N HIS A 28 5.61 -29.25 17.94
CA HIS A 28 6.78 -28.60 18.53
C HIS A 28 7.95 -28.40 17.55
N VAL A 29 8.17 -29.33 16.61
CA VAL A 29 9.29 -29.25 15.65
C VAL A 29 9.15 -28.05 14.72
N MET A 30 7.91 -27.71 14.35
CA MET A 30 7.62 -26.54 13.52
C MET A 30 7.86 -25.22 14.27
N GLU A 31 7.58 -25.17 15.58
CA GLU A 31 7.85 -24.00 16.40
C GLU A 31 9.35 -23.69 16.44
N ASP A 32 10.19 -24.72 16.62
CA ASP A 32 11.65 -24.57 16.68
C ASP A 32 12.24 -24.16 15.34
N MET A 33 11.74 -24.74 14.24
CA MET A 33 12.16 -24.38 12.88
C MET A 33 11.85 -22.91 12.55
N VAL A 34 10.64 -22.43 12.88
CA VAL A 34 10.25 -21.03 12.63
C VAL A 34 11.18 -20.07 13.37
N ILE A 35 11.54 -20.38 14.62
CA ILE A 35 12.45 -19.56 15.43
C ILE A 35 13.86 -19.56 14.85
N ALA A 36 14.38 -20.72 14.45
CA ALA A 36 15.68 -20.83 13.81
C ALA A 36 15.75 -20.02 12.51
N LEU A 37 14.70 -20.03 11.69
CA LEU A 37 14.64 -19.27 10.44
C LEU A 37 14.59 -17.75 10.69
N ILE A 38 13.79 -17.28 11.65
CA ILE A 38 13.74 -15.84 11.97
C ILE A 38 15.09 -15.35 12.50
N LYS A 39 15.80 -16.16 13.28
CA LYS A 39 17.17 -15.86 13.73
C LYS A 39 18.16 -15.72 12.58
N LEU A 40 18.05 -16.59 11.57
CA LEU A 40 18.87 -16.52 10.37
C LEU A 40 18.56 -15.28 9.51
N GLY A 41 17.65 -14.41 9.94
CA GLY A 41 17.30 -13.18 9.26
C GLY A 41 16.32 -13.38 8.11
N VAL A 42 15.59 -14.50 8.07
CA VAL A 42 14.56 -14.72 7.06
C VAL A 42 13.44 -13.70 7.26
N ALA A 43 13.11 -12.97 6.19
CA ALA A 43 12.01 -12.01 6.20
C ALA A 43 10.67 -12.74 6.35
N ALA A 44 10.00 -12.56 7.50
CA ALA A 44 8.70 -13.15 7.77
C ALA A 44 7.59 -12.69 6.81
N GLY A 45 7.76 -11.52 6.21
CA GLY A 45 6.90 -10.96 5.15
C GLY A 45 7.18 -11.45 3.74
N ALA A 46 8.10 -12.41 3.56
CA ALA A 46 8.31 -13.03 2.25
C ALA A 46 7.02 -13.71 1.77
N VAL A 47 6.79 -13.61 0.46
CA VAL A 47 5.55 -14.03 -0.19
C VAL A 47 5.85 -15.12 -1.21
N ASP A 48 5.00 -16.15 -1.24
CA ASP A 48 5.07 -17.25 -2.20
C ASP A 48 4.74 -16.81 -3.63
N ASP A 49 5.09 -17.67 -4.60
CA ASP A 49 4.84 -17.43 -6.01
C ASP A 49 3.34 -17.17 -6.29
N PRO A 50 3.03 -16.16 -7.13
CA PRO A 50 1.66 -15.78 -7.42
C PRO A 50 0.94 -16.92 -8.14
N THR A 51 -0.16 -17.39 -7.54
CA THR A 51 -1.02 -18.43 -8.12
C THR A 51 -2.30 -17.80 -8.67
N THR A 52 -3.01 -18.46 -9.59
CA THR A 52 -4.30 -17.97 -10.13
C THR A 52 -5.34 -17.64 -9.04
N ALA A 53 -5.31 -18.35 -7.90
CA ALA A 53 -6.15 -18.06 -6.74
C ALA A 53 -5.62 -16.91 -5.85
N PHE A 54 -4.32 -16.64 -5.87
CA PHE A 54 -3.64 -15.63 -5.05
C PHE A 54 -2.66 -14.84 -5.92
N PRO A 55 -3.13 -13.86 -6.70
CA PRO A 55 -2.29 -13.14 -7.66
C PRO A 55 -1.22 -12.28 -6.99
N GLY A 56 -1.36 -11.98 -5.70
CA GLY A 56 -0.35 -11.29 -4.89
C GLY A 56 0.46 -12.23 -4.00
N GLY A 57 0.37 -13.54 -4.20
CA GLY A 57 1.02 -14.57 -3.39
C GLY A 57 0.47 -14.68 -1.95
N ARG A 58 1.07 -15.57 -1.15
CA ARG A 58 0.70 -15.80 0.26
C ARG A 58 1.92 -15.64 1.16
N THR A 59 1.72 -15.07 2.34
CA THR A 59 2.78 -14.99 3.36
C THR A 59 2.87 -16.30 4.14
N ALA A 60 4.02 -16.55 4.79
CA ALA A 60 4.18 -17.67 5.72
C ALA A 60 3.11 -17.65 6.84
N ALA A 61 2.70 -16.46 7.29
CA ALA A 61 1.60 -16.29 8.25
C ALA A 61 0.25 -16.74 7.68
N ASP A 62 -0.04 -16.43 6.41
CA ASP A 62 -1.26 -16.86 5.73
C ASP A 62 -1.30 -18.38 5.53
N LEU A 63 -0.17 -18.99 5.18
CA LEU A 63 -0.05 -20.45 5.10
C LEU A 63 -0.27 -21.11 6.46
N ALA A 64 0.38 -20.62 7.52
CA ALA A 64 0.20 -21.15 8.87
C ALA A 64 -1.26 -21.05 9.34
N SER A 65 -1.91 -19.91 9.06
CA SER A 65 -3.31 -19.71 9.42
C SER A 65 -4.25 -20.62 8.63
N SER A 66 -3.99 -20.84 7.34
CA SER A 66 -4.77 -21.78 6.51
C SER A 66 -4.71 -23.23 7.01
N ARG A 67 -3.64 -23.59 7.72
CA ARG A 67 -3.46 -24.90 8.36
C ARG A 67 -3.97 -24.95 9.80
N GLY A 68 -4.67 -23.92 10.27
CA GLY A 68 -5.23 -23.84 11.63
C GLY A 68 -4.22 -23.45 12.72
N ARG A 69 -2.96 -23.18 12.37
CA ARG A 69 -1.89 -22.82 13.33
C ARG A 69 -1.90 -21.32 13.61
N LYS A 70 -2.91 -20.88 14.35
CA LYS A 70 -3.16 -19.46 14.65
C LYS A 70 -2.04 -18.83 15.51
N GLY A 71 -1.43 -19.57 16.43
CA GLY A 71 -0.32 -19.11 17.26
C GLY A 71 0.92 -18.74 16.44
N ILE A 72 1.36 -19.67 15.58
CA ILE A 72 2.49 -19.46 14.65
C ILE A 72 2.17 -18.34 13.65
N ALA A 73 0.95 -18.31 13.12
CA ALA A 73 0.53 -17.26 12.19
C ALA A 73 0.57 -15.86 12.83
N GLY A 74 0.11 -15.72 14.08
CA GLY A 74 0.19 -14.48 14.83
C GLY A 74 1.64 -14.04 15.08
N TYR A 75 2.51 -14.96 15.49
CA TYR A 75 3.93 -14.67 15.72
C TYR A 75 4.64 -14.18 14.44
N LEU A 76 4.44 -14.88 13.32
CA LEU A 76 4.99 -14.49 12.02
C LEU A 76 4.46 -13.12 11.57
N ALA A 77 3.16 -12.88 11.71
CA ALA A 77 2.54 -11.61 11.35
C ALA A 77 3.03 -10.43 12.22
N GLU A 78 3.19 -10.61 13.53
CA GLU A 78 3.81 -9.59 14.39
C GLU A 78 5.26 -9.31 13.95
N SER A 79 6.05 -10.37 13.72
CA SER A 79 7.45 -10.21 13.33
C SER A 79 7.58 -9.47 11.99
N ASP A 80 6.69 -9.70 11.04
CA ASP A 80 6.63 -8.98 9.76
C ASP A 80 6.25 -7.50 9.95
N LEU A 81 5.16 -7.22 10.66
CA LEU A 81 4.71 -5.84 10.92
C LEU A 81 5.77 -5.02 11.67
N THR A 82 6.45 -5.64 12.62
CA THR A 82 7.48 -4.97 13.43
C THR A 82 8.77 -4.75 12.65
N ALA A 83 9.21 -5.71 11.83
CA ALA A 83 10.34 -5.54 10.92
C ALA A 83 10.05 -4.47 9.85
N HIS A 84 8.85 -4.50 9.26
CA HIS A 84 8.44 -3.50 8.26
C HIS A 84 8.33 -2.10 8.86
N HIS A 85 7.82 -1.97 10.09
CA HIS A 85 7.84 -0.70 10.81
C HIS A 85 9.27 -0.22 11.08
N GLN A 86 10.19 -1.09 11.52
CA GLN A 86 11.60 -0.71 11.75
C GLN A 86 12.27 -0.19 10.48
N LEU A 87 11.96 -0.79 9.32
CA LEU A 87 12.44 -0.32 8.01
C LEU A 87 11.87 1.05 7.62
N LEU A 88 10.68 1.41 8.08
CA LEU A 88 10.04 2.71 7.80
C LEU A 88 10.40 3.78 8.83
N ALA A 89 10.68 3.41 10.08
CA ALA A 89 10.93 4.31 11.20
C ALA A 89 12.15 5.22 10.98
N THR A 90 13.10 4.81 10.12
CA THR A 90 14.19 5.67 9.65
C THR A 90 13.73 6.89 8.84
N SER A 91 12.44 7.03 8.52
CA SER A 91 11.90 8.09 7.66
C SER A 91 10.70 8.89 8.22
N ASN A 92 10.23 8.61 9.44
CA ASN A 92 8.95 9.13 9.96
C ASN A 92 9.11 10.31 10.95
N ASN A 93 8.15 11.24 10.93
CA ASN A 93 8.08 12.41 11.81
C ASN A 93 7.28 12.10 13.10
N ALA A 94 7.61 12.76 14.21
CA ALA A 94 7.01 12.51 15.54
C ALA A 94 5.47 12.65 15.61
N LEU A 95 4.87 13.46 14.73
CA LEU A 95 3.42 13.72 14.72
C LEU A 95 2.61 12.55 14.14
N ASP A 96 3.16 11.83 13.17
CA ASP A 96 2.51 10.64 12.57
C ASP A 96 2.42 9.49 13.58
N THR A 97 3.35 9.44 14.54
CA THR A 97 3.38 8.47 15.65
C THR A 97 2.23 8.66 16.63
N ILE A 98 1.84 9.91 16.91
CA ILE A 98 0.76 10.19 17.87
C ILE A 98 -0.60 9.82 17.28
N GLY A 99 -0.86 10.17 16.01
CA GLY A 99 -2.09 9.81 15.31
C GLY A 99 -2.26 8.31 15.10
N ALA A 100 -1.15 7.61 14.76
CA ALA A 100 -1.15 6.15 14.64
C ALA A 100 -1.42 5.45 15.98
N GLY A 101 -0.99 6.04 17.10
CA GLY A 101 -1.29 5.56 18.45
C GLY A 101 -2.79 5.52 18.76
N LEU A 102 -3.52 6.59 18.42
CA LEU A 102 -4.97 6.65 18.68
C LEU A 102 -5.77 5.62 17.86
N GLU A 103 -5.42 5.42 16.59
CA GLU A 103 -6.06 4.39 15.75
C GLU A 103 -5.73 2.97 16.23
N ALA A 104 -4.50 2.74 16.71
CA ALA A 104 -4.11 1.47 17.30
C ALA A 104 -4.90 1.16 18.58
N GLU A 105 -5.16 2.17 19.42
CA GLU A 105 -5.98 1.96 20.62
C GLU A 105 -7.43 1.63 20.29
N LYS A 106 -8.01 2.22 19.25
CA LYS A 106 -9.37 1.85 18.83
C LYS A 106 -9.46 0.39 18.40
N VAL A 107 -8.46 -0.11 17.67
CA VAL A 107 -8.36 -1.53 17.26
C VAL A 107 -8.16 -2.44 18.47
N PHE A 108 -7.35 -1.98 19.44
CA PHE A 108 -7.11 -2.69 20.69
C PHE A 108 -8.39 -2.80 21.53
N GLU A 109 -9.07 -1.68 21.80
CA GLU A 109 -10.31 -1.63 22.58
C GLU A 109 -11.42 -2.49 21.94
N SER A 110 -11.55 -2.45 20.61
CA SER A 110 -12.50 -3.30 19.89
C SER A 110 -12.20 -4.79 20.06
N ALA A 111 -10.92 -5.19 20.08
CA ALA A 111 -10.54 -6.58 20.26
C ALA A 111 -10.71 -7.03 21.71
N VAL A 112 -10.35 -6.18 22.68
CA VAL A 112 -10.55 -6.43 24.12
C VAL A 112 -12.03 -6.65 24.43
N GLN A 113 -12.90 -5.82 23.87
CA GLN A 113 -14.36 -5.92 24.04
C GLN A 113 -14.95 -7.23 23.48
N GLU A 114 -14.33 -7.81 22.45
CA GLU A 114 -14.76 -9.09 21.88
C GLU A 114 -14.24 -10.30 22.69
N ILE A 115 -13.15 -10.13 23.43
CA ILE A 115 -12.49 -11.20 24.17
C ILE A 115 -12.95 -11.28 25.63
N VAL A 116 -13.31 -10.13 26.25
CA VAL A 116 -13.68 -10.03 27.66
C VAL A 116 -15.16 -9.68 27.81
N PRO A 117 -16.05 -10.64 28.10
CA PRO A 117 -17.43 -10.34 28.49
C PRO A 117 -17.45 -9.96 29.98
N LEU A 118 -17.75 -8.69 30.26
CA LEU A 118 -18.22 -8.00 31.47
C LEU A 118 -17.73 -8.39 32.90
N ASN A 119 -17.23 -9.60 33.22
CA ASN A 119 -16.97 -10.05 34.60
C ASN A 119 -15.71 -10.93 34.80
N GLY A 120 -14.77 -11.01 33.85
CA GLY A 120 -13.51 -11.77 34.01
C GLY A 120 -12.34 -10.87 34.44
N THR A 121 -11.66 -11.20 35.54
CA THR A 121 -10.39 -10.55 35.93
C THR A 121 -9.33 -10.83 34.88
N ILE A 122 -8.82 -9.78 34.23
CA ILE A 122 -7.76 -9.84 33.21
C ILE A 122 -6.40 -10.23 33.83
N ASP A 123 -6.26 -10.09 35.14
CA ASP A 123 -4.97 -10.07 35.83
C ASP A 123 -4.31 -11.46 35.98
N ASP A 124 -5.05 -12.56 35.86
CA ASP A 124 -4.52 -13.89 36.17
C ASP A 124 -3.93 -14.63 34.95
N ASP A 125 -4.30 -14.25 33.72
CA ASP A 125 -3.83 -14.91 32.49
C ASP A 125 -2.62 -14.20 31.86
N VAL A 126 -1.41 -14.58 32.29
CA VAL A 126 -0.13 -14.10 31.71
C VAL A 126 -0.08 -14.26 30.19
N SER A 127 -0.68 -15.34 29.66
CA SER A 127 -0.77 -15.63 28.23
C SER A 127 -1.63 -14.61 27.48
N LEU A 128 -2.79 -14.24 28.07
CA LEU A 128 -3.68 -13.22 27.54
C LEU A 128 -3.00 -11.84 27.53
N LYS A 129 -2.40 -11.42 28.65
CA LYS A 129 -1.70 -10.14 28.75
C LYS A 129 -0.56 -10.01 27.73
N GLY A 130 0.24 -11.06 27.56
CA GLY A 130 1.30 -11.13 26.57
C GLY A 130 0.78 -11.02 25.13
N SER A 131 -0.32 -11.71 24.83
CA SER A 131 -0.96 -11.67 23.51
C SER A 131 -1.60 -10.31 23.19
N LEU A 132 -2.21 -9.64 24.17
CA LEU A 132 -2.78 -8.30 24.04
C LEU A 132 -1.70 -7.23 23.83
N ALA A 133 -0.57 -7.34 24.52
CA ALA A 133 0.58 -6.47 24.30
C ALA A 133 1.13 -6.60 22.86
N SER A 134 1.21 -7.83 22.34
CA SER A 134 1.58 -8.12 20.94
C SER A 134 0.60 -7.48 19.95
N LEU A 135 -0.71 -7.59 20.21
CA LEU A 135 -1.73 -6.97 19.38
C LEU A 135 -1.63 -5.45 19.36
N ARG A 136 -1.46 -4.79 20.52
CA ARG A 136 -1.31 -3.34 20.60
C ARG A 136 -0.09 -2.86 19.80
N LYS A 137 1.05 -3.54 19.96
CA LYS A 137 2.28 -3.26 19.21
C LYS A 137 2.10 -3.47 17.70
N SER A 138 1.42 -4.55 17.30
CA SER A 138 1.12 -4.85 15.90
C SER A 138 0.17 -3.83 15.28
N ALA A 139 -0.86 -3.41 16.02
CA ALA A 139 -1.80 -2.38 15.59
C ALA A 139 -1.11 -1.03 15.41
N HIS A 140 -0.24 -0.66 16.34
CA HIS A 140 0.58 0.55 16.25
C HIS A 140 1.51 0.52 15.02
N ALA A 141 2.22 -0.59 14.80
CA ALA A 141 3.07 -0.78 13.63
C ALA A 141 2.27 -0.68 12.32
N ALA A 142 1.10 -1.35 12.23
CA ALA A 142 0.23 -1.31 11.07
C ALA A 142 -0.29 0.09 10.76
N ALA A 143 -0.74 0.84 11.78
CA ALA A 143 -1.20 2.21 11.62
C ALA A 143 -0.08 3.13 11.09
N LEU A 144 1.14 2.98 11.59
CA LEU A 144 2.32 3.71 11.11
C LEU A 144 2.68 3.36 9.65
N ILE A 145 2.63 2.09 9.28
CA ILE A 145 2.87 1.64 7.91
C ILE A 145 1.83 2.26 6.96
N GLN A 146 0.55 2.23 7.35
CA GLN A 146 -0.53 2.81 6.56
C GLN A 146 -0.40 4.33 6.44
N ALA A 147 -0.03 5.02 7.52
CA ALA A 147 0.26 6.46 7.49
C ALA A 147 1.42 6.77 6.51
N ALA A 148 2.51 5.99 6.55
CA ALA A 148 3.62 6.14 5.62
C ALA A 148 3.19 5.93 4.15
N PHE A 149 2.31 4.96 3.88
CA PHE A 149 1.73 4.78 2.54
C PHE A 149 0.89 5.97 2.09
N ARG A 150 0.08 6.56 2.99
CA ARG A 150 -0.69 7.76 2.70
C ARG A 150 0.23 8.95 2.40
N ALA A 151 1.26 9.17 3.23
CA ALA A 151 2.25 10.23 3.03
C ALA A 151 3.00 10.07 1.70
N ARG A 152 3.42 8.85 1.36
CA ARG A 152 4.07 8.55 0.07
C ARG A 152 3.15 8.78 -1.12
N SER A 153 1.89 8.33 -1.04
CA SER A 153 0.90 8.56 -2.10
C SER A 153 0.61 10.06 -2.28
N PHE A 154 0.59 10.83 -1.19
CA PHE A 154 0.38 12.27 -1.25
C PHE A 154 1.56 12.99 -1.92
N ARG A 155 2.80 12.67 -1.52
CA ARG A 155 4.01 13.19 -2.18
C ARG A 155 4.05 12.85 -3.67
N GLN A 156 3.64 11.62 -4.04
CA GLN A 156 3.58 11.21 -5.45
C GLN A 156 2.58 12.06 -6.25
N ARG A 157 1.41 12.37 -5.71
CA ARG A 157 0.41 13.23 -6.37
C ARG A 157 0.90 14.66 -6.54
N GLN A 158 1.56 15.22 -5.52
CA GLN A 158 2.17 16.54 -5.64
C GLN A 158 3.22 16.61 -6.75
N LEU A 159 4.07 15.59 -6.88
CA LEU A 159 5.08 15.54 -7.95
C LEU A 159 4.45 15.44 -9.35
N THR A 160 3.32 14.74 -9.49
CA THR A 160 2.61 14.69 -10.79
C THR A 160 1.91 16.01 -11.12
N GLU A 161 1.43 16.75 -10.12
CA GLU A 161 0.85 18.08 -10.31
C GLU A 161 1.93 19.11 -10.66
N SER A 162 3.08 19.11 -9.96
CA SER A 162 4.19 20.03 -10.24
C SER A 162 4.89 19.75 -11.57
N ARG A 163 4.95 18.49 -12.05
CA ARG A 163 5.51 18.16 -13.37
C ARG A 163 4.63 18.65 -14.53
N ASN A 164 3.32 18.85 -14.31
CA ASN A 164 2.42 19.43 -15.30
C ASN A 164 2.45 20.96 -15.30
N ASP A 165 2.89 21.57 -14.20
CA ASP A 165 3.26 22.98 -14.07
C ASP A 165 4.78 23.12 -14.08
N VAL A 166 5.45 22.88 -15.22
CA VAL A 166 6.90 23.14 -15.34
C VAL A 166 7.13 24.65 -15.16
N SER A 167 7.41 25.04 -13.93
CA SER A 167 7.95 26.35 -13.56
C SER A 167 9.47 26.26 -13.56
N GLU A 168 10.01 27.23 -14.28
CA GLU A 168 11.39 27.52 -14.64
C GLU A 168 12.19 28.07 -13.43
N ASP A 169 12.07 27.45 -12.25
CA ASP A 169 12.51 28.07 -10.97
C ASP A 169 13.75 27.42 -10.33
N SER A 170 14.67 26.85 -11.13
CA SER A 170 15.92 26.28 -10.59
C SER A 170 17.18 26.83 -11.26
N LEU A 171 17.20 28.12 -11.57
CA LEU A 171 18.38 28.74 -12.19
C LEU A 171 18.59 30.18 -11.73
N ASP A 172 18.74 30.46 -10.43
CA ASP A 172 19.35 31.73 -10.02
C ASP A 172 19.84 31.88 -8.55
N LEU A 173 20.39 30.83 -7.91
CA LEU A 173 20.97 31.03 -6.57
C LEU A 173 22.48 31.36 -6.60
N VAL A 174 23.14 31.20 -7.75
CA VAL A 174 24.60 31.36 -7.89
C VAL A 174 24.98 32.76 -8.41
N ALA A 175 24.10 33.47 -9.14
CA ALA A 175 24.44 34.79 -9.69
C ALA A 175 24.33 35.94 -8.67
N LEU A 176 23.56 35.78 -7.59
CA LEU A 176 23.34 36.83 -6.58
C LEU A 176 24.56 37.09 -5.67
N GLY A 177 25.56 36.20 -5.65
CA GLY A 177 26.77 36.37 -4.82
C GLY A 177 27.79 37.38 -5.36
N SER A 178 27.70 37.75 -6.63
CA SER A 178 28.81 38.45 -7.32
C SER A 178 28.65 39.98 -7.45
N LEU A 179 27.56 40.59 -6.97
CA LEU A 179 27.23 42.01 -7.24
C LEU A 179 27.43 42.97 -6.07
N ASN A 180 28.19 42.60 -5.02
CA ASN A 180 28.36 43.42 -3.81
C ASN A 180 29.60 44.33 -3.80
N LYS A 181 30.19 44.63 -4.97
CA LYS A 181 31.27 45.61 -5.04
C LYS A 181 31.03 46.54 -6.22
N VAL A 182 31.08 47.85 -5.91
CA VAL A 182 31.14 49.02 -6.81
C VAL A 182 29.85 49.85 -6.93
N GLN A 183 29.73 50.79 -5.98
CA GLN A 183 29.60 52.25 -6.22
C GLN A 183 28.21 52.92 -6.41
N LYS A 184 28.02 53.96 -5.56
CA LYS A 184 27.14 55.14 -5.66
C LYS A 184 25.65 54.98 -5.31
N VAL A 185 25.29 55.55 -4.16
CA VAL A 185 23.94 55.65 -3.57
C VAL A 185 22.90 56.32 -4.49
N ASN A 186 23.31 57.17 -5.44
CA ASN A 186 22.38 57.77 -6.42
C ASN A 186 22.09 56.88 -7.63
N CYS A 187 22.96 55.93 -7.97
CA CYS A 187 22.72 54.98 -9.06
C CYS A 187 21.94 53.75 -8.56
N PHE A 188 21.93 53.51 -7.25
CA PHE A 188 21.20 52.41 -6.63
C PHE A 188 19.69 52.62 -6.68
N GLU A 189 19.19 53.83 -6.40
CA GLU A 189 17.75 54.14 -6.52
C GLU A 189 17.26 54.02 -7.97
N ASP A 190 17.97 54.61 -8.94
CA ASP A 190 17.62 54.48 -10.36
C ASP A 190 17.69 53.01 -10.83
N TYR A 191 18.65 52.22 -10.32
CA TYR A 191 18.75 50.79 -10.57
C TYR A 191 17.61 49.99 -9.93
N LEU A 192 17.18 50.33 -8.72
CA LEU A 192 16.03 49.73 -8.05
C LEU A 192 14.74 50.05 -8.81
N HIS A 193 14.57 51.29 -9.26
CA HIS A 193 13.39 51.70 -10.03
C HIS A 193 13.35 51.02 -11.42
N SER A 194 14.50 50.92 -12.09
CA SER A 194 14.64 50.18 -13.35
C SER A 194 14.40 48.66 -13.17
N SER A 195 14.90 48.08 -12.08
CA SER A 195 14.66 46.67 -11.76
C SER A 195 13.18 46.41 -11.44
N ALA A 196 12.55 47.29 -10.66
CA ALA A 196 11.14 47.20 -10.31
C ALA A 196 10.24 47.30 -11.55
N THR A 197 10.53 48.24 -12.47
CA THR A 197 9.76 48.39 -13.72
C THR A 197 9.94 47.18 -14.65
N ASN A 198 11.14 46.61 -14.75
CA ASN A 198 11.38 45.39 -15.53
C ASN A 198 10.60 44.19 -14.95
N ILE A 199 10.63 44.01 -13.62
CA ILE A 199 9.86 42.96 -12.93
C ILE A 199 8.35 43.14 -13.17
N GLN A 200 7.84 44.37 -13.06
CA GLN A 200 6.43 44.69 -13.32
C GLN A 200 6.06 44.40 -14.78
N GLN A 201 6.91 44.76 -15.73
CA GLN A 201 6.67 44.50 -17.16
C GLN A 201 6.63 43.00 -17.46
N LYS A 202 7.54 42.22 -16.87
CA LYS A 202 7.55 40.75 -16.97
C LYS A 202 6.28 40.15 -16.37
N TYR A 203 5.86 40.62 -15.20
CA TYR A 203 4.63 40.15 -14.55
C TYR A 203 3.38 40.48 -15.36
N CYS A 204 3.24 41.72 -15.85
CA CYS A 204 2.12 42.14 -16.69
C CYS A 204 2.05 41.30 -17.98
N GLY A 205 3.20 41.06 -18.63
CA GLY A 205 3.28 40.22 -19.83
C GLY A 205 2.96 38.74 -19.56
N TRP A 206 3.40 38.20 -18.43
CA TRP A 206 3.07 36.84 -18.00
C TRP A 206 1.58 36.70 -17.65
N LYS A 207 1.01 37.65 -16.90
CA LYS A 207 -0.39 37.68 -16.52
C LYS A 207 -1.30 37.74 -17.76
N GLY A 208 -0.99 38.60 -18.72
CA GLY A 208 -1.73 38.71 -19.98
C GLY A 208 -1.71 37.40 -20.78
N ARG A 209 -0.55 36.78 -20.97
CA ARG A 209 -0.41 35.49 -21.66
C ARG A 209 -1.17 34.37 -20.95
N ARG A 210 -1.13 34.33 -19.61
CA ARG A 210 -1.84 33.31 -18.81
C ARG A 210 -3.35 33.44 -18.94
N GLU A 211 -3.90 34.65 -18.88
CA GLU A 211 -5.34 34.87 -19.07
C GLU A 211 -5.78 34.58 -20.51
N PHE A 212 -4.96 34.95 -21.51
CA PHE A 212 -5.21 34.60 -22.91
C PHE A 212 -5.30 33.08 -23.11
N LEU A 213 -4.35 32.32 -22.60
CA LEU A 213 -4.35 30.85 -22.71
C LEU A 213 -5.56 30.22 -22.01
N LYS A 214 -5.97 30.73 -20.84
CA LYS A 214 -7.19 30.26 -20.15
C LYS A 214 -8.44 30.46 -21.00
N VAL A 215 -8.62 31.66 -21.56
CA VAL A 215 -9.77 31.98 -22.41
C VAL A 215 -9.74 31.15 -23.70
N HIS A 216 -8.58 31.08 -24.37
CA HIS A 216 -8.41 30.31 -25.59
C HIS A 216 -8.71 28.82 -25.38
N ASN A 217 -8.21 28.21 -24.30
CA ASN A 217 -8.48 26.81 -23.98
C ASN A 217 -9.98 26.55 -23.73
N ARG A 218 -10.70 27.48 -23.09
CA ARG A 218 -12.16 27.38 -22.93
C ARG A 218 -12.87 27.44 -24.28
N ILE A 219 -12.47 28.35 -25.17
CA ILE A 219 -13.03 28.48 -26.52
C ILE A 219 -12.79 27.22 -27.34
N VAL A 220 -11.56 26.70 -27.37
CA VAL A 220 -11.21 25.47 -28.11
C VAL A 220 -12.03 24.26 -27.61
N LYS A 221 -12.23 24.14 -26.29
CA LYS A 221 -13.11 23.10 -25.71
C LYS A 221 -14.55 23.23 -26.22
N ILE A 222 -15.12 24.43 -26.17
CA ILE A 222 -16.48 24.67 -26.67
C ILE A 222 -16.57 24.34 -28.16
N GLN A 223 -15.60 24.79 -28.97
CA GLN A 223 -15.56 24.50 -30.40
C GLN A 223 -15.49 22.99 -30.69
N ALA A 224 -14.66 22.24 -29.96
CA ALA A 224 -14.56 20.80 -30.11
C ALA A 224 -15.89 20.10 -29.75
N HIS A 225 -16.54 20.52 -28.65
CA HIS A 225 -17.85 19.98 -28.26
C HIS A 225 -18.95 20.27 -29.28
N VAL A 226 -18.99 21.48 -29.85
CA VAL A 226 -19.97 21.86 -30.88
C VAL A 226 -19.75 21.07 -32.17
N ARG A 227 -18.50 20.97 -32.65
CA ARG A 227 -18.16 20.16 -33.84
C ARG A 227 -18.56 18.69 -33.64
N GLY A 228 -18.27 18.10 -32.48
CA GLY A 228 -18.67 16.74 -32.15
C GLY A 228 -20.19 16.55 -31.99
N HIS A 229 -20.90 17.55 -31.46
CA HIS A 229 -22.36 17.51 -31.37
C HIS A 229 -23.03 17.51 -32.75
N GLN A 230 -22.52 18.32 -33.69
CA GLN A 230 -23.04 18.39 -35.05
C GLN A 230 -22.97 17.05 -35.78
N VAL A 231 -21.84 16.34 -35.68
CA VAL A 231 -21.67 14.99 -36.26
C VAL A 231 -22.61 13.98 -35.61
N ARG A 232 -22.70 13.96 -34.27
CA ARG A 232 -23.60 13.06 -33.53
C ARG A 232 -25.08 13.28 -33.86
N LYS A 233 -25.50 14.52 -34.13
CA LYS A 233 -26.87 14.84 -34.57
C LYS A 233 -27.19 14.16 -35.90
N GLN A 234 -26.25 14.14 -36.86
CA GLN A 234 -26.45 13.43 -38.12
C GLN A 234 -26.41 11.91 -37.92
N TYR A 235 -25.42 11.40 -37.18
CA TYR A 235 -25.30 9.96 -36.90
C TYR A 235 -26.54 9.38 -36.20
N LYS A 236 -27.14 10.11 -35.26
CA LYS A 236 -28.37 9.70 -34.57
C LYS A 236 -29.54 9.45 -35.55
N LYS A 237 -29.64 10.22 -36.65
CA LYS A 237 -30.66 9.99 -37.70
C LYS A 237 -30.43 8.68 -38.44
N PHE A 238 -29.17 8.38 -38.80
CA PHE A 238 -28.79 7.11 -39.43
C PHE A 238 -29.08 5.93 -38.52
N VAL A 239 -28.63 5.99 -37.26
CA VAL A 239 -28.88 4.92 -36.27
C VAL A 239 -30.38 4.71 -36.04
N TRP A 240 -31.17 5.78 -35.94
CA TRP A 240 -32.63 5.66 -35.79
C TRP A 240 -33.27 4.96 -37.00
N SER A 241 -32.87 5.33 -38.21
CA SER A 241 -33.36 4.72 -39.45
C SER A 241 -32.98 3.24 -39.55
N VAL A 242 -31.71 2.89 -39.25
CA VAL A 242 -31.22 1.51 -39.24
C VAL A 242 -31.94 0.70 -38.16
N SER A 243 -32.18 1.28 -36.98
CA SER A 243 -32.92 0.61 -35.90
C SER A 243 -34.35 0.26 -36.33
N ILE A 244 -35.05 1.17 -37.02
CA ILE A 244 -36.40 0.90 -37.53
C ILE A 244 -36.36 -0.20 -38.59
N LEU A 245 -35.41 -0.13 -39.53
CA LEU A 245 -35.24 -1.14 -40.58
C LEU A 245 -34.96 -2.52 -39.98
N GLU A 246 -34.05 -2.61 -39.01
CA GLU A 246 -33.72 -3.83 -38.29
C GLU A 246 -34.95 -4.41 -37.58
N LYS A 247 -35.71 -3.57 -36.85
CA LYS A 247 -36.96 -4.00 -36.21
C LYS A 247 -38.01 -4.45 -37.23
N GLY A 248 -38.05 -3.81 -38.40
CA GLY A 248 -38.90 -4.20 -39.52
C GLY A 248 -38.53 -5.58 -40.09
N ILE A 249 -37.25 -5.80 -40.41
CA ILE A 249 -36.73 -7.07 -40.91
C ILE A 249 -36.93 -8.20 -39.90
N LEU A 250 -36.66 -7.94 -38.61
CA LEU A 250 -36.89 -8.90 -37.53
C LEU A 250 -38.37 -9.26 -37.40
N ARG A 251 -39.27 -8.28 -37.51
CA ARG A 251 -40.72 -8.51 -37.49
C ARG A 251 -41.20 -9.28 -38.73
N TRP A 252 -40.61 -9.02 -39.90
CA TRP A 252 -40.93 -9.71 -41.16
C TRP A 252 -40.46 -11.17 -41.15
N ARG A 253 -39.20 -11.43 -40.77
CA ARG A 253 -38.66 -12.80 -40.68
C ARG A 253 -39.40 -13.68 -39.68
N ARG A 254 -39.89 -13.10 -38.56
CA ARG A 254 -40.56 -13.87 -37.49
C ARG A 254 -42.08 -14.01 -37.64
N LYS A 255 -42.68 -13.62 -38.78
CA LYS A 255 -44.12 -13.76 -39.09
C LYS A 255 -45.04 -13.62 -37.85
N LYS A 256 -45.04 -12.41 -37.26
CA LYS A 256 -45.97 -11.86 -36.23
C LYS A 256 -46.38 -12.77 -35.05
N THR A 257 -45.76 -12.56 -33.88
CA THR A 257 -46.38 -11.98 -32.64
C THR A 257 -45.33 -11.85 -31.54
N GLY A 258 -45.30 -10.72 -30.84
CA GLY A 258 -44.58 -10.56 -29.57
C GLY A 258 -43.35 -9.65 -29.56
N LEU A 259 -43.53 -8.45 -28.99
CA LEU A 259 -42.49 -7.71 -28.27
C LEU A 259 -42.99 -7.57 -26.83
N ARG A 260 -42.82 -8.62 -26.02
CA ARG A 260 -42.83 -8.55 -24.55
C ARG A 260 -42.33 -9.88 -23.99
N GLY A 261 -41.16 -9.83 -23.36
CA GLY A 261 -40.53 -11.01 -22.78
C GLY A 261 -39.04 -10.82 -22.53
N ILE A 262 -38.59 -9.63 -22.11
CA ILE A 262 -37.34 -9.54 -21.36
C ILE A 262 -37.77 -9.33 -19.91
N ARG A 263 -37.84 -10.46 -19.21
CA ARG A 263 -37.70 -10.58 -17.77
C ARG A 263 -36.53 -9.66 -17.33
N PRO A 264 -36.70 -8.74 -16.38
CA PRO A 264 -35.56 -8.10 -15.74
C PRO A 264 -34.93 -9.14 -14.81
N GLU A 265 -34.16 -10.07 -15.39
CA GLU A 265 -33.25 -10.90 -14.65
C GLU A 265 -32.00 -10.07 -14.39
N LYS A 266 -31.72 -9.87 -13.11
CA LYS A 266 -30.64 -9.07 -12.57
C LYS A 266 -29.31 -9.70 -12.96
N THR A 267 -28.82 -9.46 -14.16
CA THR A 267 -27.40 -9.47 -14.45
C THR A 267 -26.97 -8.04 -14.57
N SER A 268 -26.38 -7.56 -13.47
CA SER A 268 -25.62 -6.33 -13.34
C SER A 268 -24.80 -6.11 -14.61
N GLN A 269 -25.34 -5.32 -15.54
CA GLN A 269 -24.61 -4.77 -16.66
C GLN A 269 -23.75 -3.68 -16.03
N LYS A 270 -22.62 -4.13 -15.46
CA LYS A 270 -21.51 -3.30 -15.04
C LYS A 270 -21.24 -2.38 -16.22
N GLY A 271 -21.60 -1.12 -16.04
CA GLY A 271 -21.37 -0.08 -17.02
C GLY A 271 -19.96 -0.24 -17.53
N ILE A 272 -19.82 -0.31 -18.85
CA ILE A 272 -18.60 0.04 -19.54
C ILE A 272 -18.43 1.52 -19.23
N LEU A 273 -17.88 1.77 -18.04
CA LEU A 273 -17.06 2.92 -17.79
C LEU A 273 -15.92 2.75 -18.78
N GLU A 274 -15.91 3.66 -19.75
CA GLU A 274 -14.71 4.12 -20.44
C GLU A 274 -13.45 3.69 -19.68
N PRO A 275 -12.47 3.02 -20.30
CA PRO A 275 -11.16 2.93 -19.68
C PRO A 275 -10.65 4.37 -19.60
N GLU A 276 -10.91 5.01 -18.45
CA GLU A 276 -10.09 6.10 -17.97
C GLU A 276 -8.67 5.68 -18.26
N LYS A 277 -7.99 6.58 -18.98
CA LYS A 277 -6.65 6.46 -19.50
C LYS A 277 -5.87 5.50 -18.62
N LYS A 278 -5.40 4.43 -19.25
CA LYS A 278 -4.42 3.49 -18.70
C LYS A 278 -3.18 4.32 -18.40
N ASP A 279 -3.23 5.06 -17.31
CA ASP A 279 -2.13 5.85 -16.80
C ASP A 279 -1.05 4.84 -16.51
N GLU A 280 0.15 5.14 -16.96
CA GLU A 280 1.38 4.35 -16.78
C GLU A 280 1.69 4.01 -15.30
N TYR A 281 0.84 4.48 -14.37
CA TYR A 281 0.89 4.31 -12.93
C TYR A 281 -0.10 3.29 -12.33
N ASP A 282 -0.98 2.67 -13.12
CA ASP A 282 -1.97 1.72 -12.55
C ASP A 282 -1.29 0.52 -11.86
N TYR A 283 -0.17 0.04 -12.43
CA TYR A 283 0.63 -1.04 -11.85
C TYR A 283 1.16 -0.73 -10.43
N LEU A 284 1.72 0.48 -10.21
CA LEU A 284 2.21 0.89 -8.89
C LEU A 284 1.06 1.08 -7.89
N SER A 285 -0.11 1.53 -8.38
CA SER A 285 -1.31 1.66 -7.56
C SER A 285 -1.83 0.30 -7.07
N ILE A 286 -1.79 -0.72 -7.94
CA ILE A 286 -2.20 -2.09 -7.64
C ILE A 286 -1.25 -2.71 -6.60
N GLY A 287 0.07 -2.56 -6.78
CA GLY A 287 1.06 -3.08 -5.83
C GLY A 287 0.94 -2.44 -4.44
N LEU A 288 0.67 -1.14 -4.36
CA LEU A 288 0.41 -0.45 -3.09
C LEU A 288 -0.85 -0.97 -2.40
N LYS A 289 -1.95 -1.18 -3.15
CA LYS A 289 -3.19 -1.77 -2.62
C LYS A 289 -2.98 -3.19 -2.10
N GLN A 290 -2.16 -3.99 -2.80
CA GLN A 290 -1.80 -5.34 -2.34
C GLN A 290 -1.00 -5.30 -1.04
N LYS A 291 -0.01 -4.39 -0.94
CA LYS A 291 0.79 -4.22 0.29
C LYS A 291 -0.04 -3.70 1.46
N SER A 292 -0.94 -2.73 1.24
CA SER A 292 -1.82 -2.24 2.30
C SER A 292 -2.78 -3.33 2.79
N ALA A 293 -3.33 -4.13 1.86
CA ALA A 293 -4.15 -5.28 2.22
C ALA A 293 -3.35 -6.37 2.95
N GLY A 294 -2.05 -6.53 2.64
CA GLY A 294 -1.14 -7.42 3.36
C GLY A 294 -0.98 -7.03 4.83
N VAL A 295 -0.82 -5.73 5.11
CA VAL A 295 -0.72 -5.18 6.47
C VAL A 295 -2.00 -5.43 7.27
N GLU A 296 -3.17 -5.22 6.66
CA GLU A 296 -4.46 -5.50 7.30
C GLU A 296 -4.67 -7.00 7.56
N LYS A 297 -4.27 -7.87 6.60
CA LYS A 297 -4.30 -9.32 6.78
C LYS A 297 -3.40 -9.77 7.93
N ALA A 298 -2.17 -9.25 8.01
CA ALA A 298 -1.24 -9.56 9.09
C ALA A 298 -1.84 -9.17 10.45
N LEU A 299 -2.44 -7.98 10.55
CA LEU A 299 -3.13 -7.54 11.77
C LEU A 299 -4.30 -8.48 12.12
N ALA A 300 -5.09 -8.91 11.14
CA ALA A 300 -6.16 -9.87 11.35
C ALA A 300 -5.65 -11.25 11.84
N ARG A 301 -4.45 -11.69 11.42
CA ARG A 301 -3.82 -12.91 11.95
C ARG A 301 -3.44 -12.76 13.42
N VAL A 302 -2.87 -11.61 13.82
CA VAL A 302 -2.58 -11.32 15.22
C VAL A 302 -3.87 -11.26 16.04
N GLN A 303 -4.93 -10.61 15.55
CA GLN A 303 -6.24 -10.62 16.21
C GLN A 303 -6.80 -12.04 16.36
N SER A 304 -6.70 -12.88 15.33
CA SER A 304 -7.17 -14.27 15.38
C SER A 304 -6.40 -15.10 16.41
N MET A 305 -5.09 -14.87 16.54
CA MET A 305 -4.24 -15.46 17.57
C MET A 305 -4.66 -15.04 18.97
N VAL A 306 -4.97 -13.75 19.20
CA VAL A 306 -5.47 -13.28 20.51
C VAL A 306 -6.86 -13.84 20.82
N ARG A 307 -7.72 -14.09 19.85
CA ARG A 307 -9.08 -14.60 20.14
C ARG A 307 -9.11 -16.05 20.66
N HIS A 308 -8.12 -16.87 20.35
CA HIS A 308 -8.14 -18.30 20.68
C HIS A 308 -7.13 -18.65 21.78
N PRO A 309 -7.54 -19.27 22.91
CA PRO A 309 -6.65 -19.55 24.03
C PRO A 309 -5.46 -20.45 23.65
N GLU A 310 -5.70 -21.53 22.89
CA GLU A 310 -4.65 -22.43 22.40
C GLU A 310 -3.59 -21.71 21.55
N ALA A 311 -4.01 -20.68 20.80
CA ALA A 311 -3.14 -19.88 19.96
C ALA A 311 -2.30 -18.90 20.78
N ARG A 312 -2.84 -18.35 21.88
CA ARG A 312 -2.11 -17.50 22.83
C ARG A 312 -0.96 -18.28 23.45
N ASP A 313 -1.22 -19.49 23.93
CA ASP A 313 -0.21 -20.32 24.57
C ASP A 313 0.89 -20.73 23.58
N GLN A 314 0.51 -21.08 22.35
CA GLN A 314 1.46 -21.35 21.28
C GLN A 314 2.34 -20.14 20.95
N TYR A 315 1.75 -18.95 20.86
CA TYR A 315 2.49 -17.71 20.66
C TYR A 315 3.46 -17.43 21.82
N MET A 316 3.01 -17.58 23.06
CA MET A 316 3.85 -17.34 24.23
C MET A 316 5.03 -18.33 24.32
N ARG A 317 4.82 -19.60 23.94
CA ARG A 317 5.93 -20.55 23.80
C ARG A 317 6.94 -20.11 22.74
N LEU A 318 6.48 -19.63 21.58
CA LEU A 318 7.37 -19.11 20.53
C LEU A 318 8.18 -17.90 21.02
N VAL A 319 7.54 -16.96 21.71
CA VAL A 319 8.20 -15.78 22.29
C VAL A 319 9.23 -16.18 23.35
N ALA A 320 8.89 -17.11 24.24
CA ALA A 320 9.79 -17.60 25.27
C ALA A 320 11.01 -18.30 24.66
N LYS A 321 10.78 -19.21 23.70
CA LYS A 321 11.83 -19.91 22.97
C LYS A 321 12.71 -18.95 22.19
N PHE A 322 12.17 -17.92 21.55
CA PHE A 322 12.97 -16.91 20.84
C PHE A 322 13.83 -16.08 21.79
N LYS A 323 13.30 -15.74 22.97
CA LYS A 323 14.04 -15.00 24.01
C LYS A 323 15.20 -15.81 24.59
N SER A 324 14.98 -17.07 24.98
CA SER A 324 16.06 -17.93 25.52
C SER A 324 17.20 -18.08 24.51
N CYS A 325 16.80 -18.37 23.28
CA CYS A 325 17.65 -18.42 22.11
C CYS A 325 18.50 -17.16 21.83
N LYS A 326 18.04 -15.96 22.22
CA LYS A 326 18.77 -14.70 22.01
C LYS A 326 19.85 -14.49 23.07
N LEU A 327 19.65 -15.06 24.26
CA LEU A 327 20.63 -15.01 25.36
C LEU A 327 21.82 -15.95 25.10
N ASP A 328 21.58 -17.10 24.46
CA ASP A 328 22.63 -18.09 24.15
C ASP A 328 23.63 -17.62 23.06
N ASP A 329 23.24 -16.66 22.22
CA ASP A 329 24.07 -16.14 21.12
C ASP A 329 25.04 -15.05 21.59
N GLY A 330 24.64 -14.26 22.60
CA GLY A 330 25.51 -13.27 23.26
C GLY A 330 26.64 -13.88 24.09
N GLY A 331 26.60 -15.19 24.35
CA GLY A 331 27.66 -15.95 25.04
C GLY A 331 28.72 -16.56 24.11
N ARG A 332 28.56 -16.47 22.78
CA ARG A 332 29.49 -17.07 21.79
C ARG A 332 30.41 -16.07 21.08
N GLU A 333 30.54 -14.84 21.58
CA GLU A 333 31.49 -13.85 21.04
C GLU A 333 32.84 -13.79 21.78
N VAL A 334 33.16 -14.76 22.64
CA VAL A 334 34.50 -14.86 23.27
C VAL A 334 35.11 -16.22 22.96
N ASN A 335 36.36 -16.22 22.51
CA ASN A 335 37.20 -17.36 22.11
C ASN A 335 37.20 -17.71 20.62
N ARG A 336 37.62 -16.76 19.77
CA ARG A 336 38.59 -17.12 18.71
C ARG A 336 39.97 -16.69 19.20
N SER A 337 40.65 -17.69 19.74
CA SER A 337 42.06 -17.72 20.14
C SER A 337 42.99 -17.10 19.10
N SER A 338 43.81 -16.14 19.54
CA SER A 338 45.14 -15.88 19.00
C SER A 338 46.02 -17.10 19.26
N SER A 339 46.50 -17.75 18.20
CA SER A 339 47.56 -18.75 18.27
C SER A 339 48.93 -18.06 18.45
N PRO A 340 49.87 -18.68 19.19
CA PRO A 340 51.19 -18.12 19.40
C PRO A 340 52.10 -18.41 18.20
N VAL A 341 52.95 -17.44 17.85
CA VAL A 341 54.18 -17.66 17.09
C VAL A 341 55.34 -17.31 18.00
#